data_AF-V6JUV8-F1
#
_entry.id   AF-V6JUV8-F1
#
_cell.length_a   1.000
_cell.length_b   1.000
_cell.length_c   1.000
_cell.angle_alpha   90.00
_cell.angle_beta   90.00
_cell.angle_gamma   90.00
#
_symmetry.space_group_name_H-M   'P 1'
#
loop_
_entity.id
_entity.type
_entity.pdbx_description
1 polymer ?
#
loop_
_entity_poly.entity_id
_entity_poly.type
_entity_poly.pdbx_seq_one_letter_code
_entity_poly.pdbx_strand_id
1 'polypeptide(L)'
;MDSDPEGAYTIAYDAARRALAAVLQNQGLRATSRGGHRAVYEAVQAQLDPPLGSILRPFNRMRARRNEVEYRSSEVPSVTPEEVTNDLPKVQALVDLAEKAIANMLRY
;
A
#
# COMPACT_ATOMS: atom_id res chain seq x y z
N MET A 1 -4.56 4.10 18.44
CA MET A 1 -3.25 3.98 17.78
C MET A 1 -2.14 3.94 18.80
N ASP A 2 -2.25 4.68 19.90
CA ASP A 2 -1.19 4.78 20.91
C ASP A 2 -0.91 3.49 21.69
N SER A 3 -1.88 2.57 21.78
CA SER A 3 -1.74 1.30 22.51
C SER A 3 -1.08 0.18 21.70
N ASP A 4 -1.18 0.21 20.36
CA ASP A 4 -0.56 -0.76 19.45
C ASP A 4 -0.28 -0.12 18.07
N PRO A 5 0.84 0.63 17.95
CA PRO A 5 1.22 1.28 16.70
C PRO A 5 1.60 0.29 15.60
N GLU A 6 2.18 -0.87 15.96
CA GLU A 6 2.62 -1.89 15.01
C GLU A 6 1.44 -2.59 14.34
N GLY A 7 0.43 -2.96 15.13
CA GLY A 7 -0.84 -3.49 14.61
C GLY A 7 -1.56 -2.45 13.75
N ALA A 8 -1.64 -1.19 14.20
CA ALA A 8 -2.25 -0.11 13.42
C ALA A 8 -1.55 0.11 12.07
N TYR A 9 -0.22 0.10 12.06
CA TYR A 9 0.58 0.22 10.85
C TYR A 9 0.38 -0.95 9.89
N THR A 10 0.30 -2.17 10.42
CA THR A 10 0.07 -3.39 9.64
C THR A 10 -1.28 -3.34 8.93
N ILE A 11 -2.34 -2.94 9.64
CA ILE A 11 -3.69 -2.78 9.07
C ILE A 11 -3.70 -1.67 8.00
N ALA A 12 -3.06 -0.52 8.28
CA ALA A 12 -2.98 0.58 7.33
C ALA A 12 -2.24 0.17 6.04
N TYR A 13 -1.12 -0.54 6.16
CA TYR A 13 -0.39 -1.10 5.03
C TYR A 13 -1.24 -2.10 4.23
N ASP A 14 -1.95 -3.00 4.90
CA ASP A 14 -2.79 -3.99 4.24
C ASP A 14 -3.98 -3.36 3.51
N ALA A 15 -4.57 -2.28 4.06
CA ALA A 15 -5.61 -1.51 3.39
C ALA A 15 -5.10 -0.93 2.06
N ALA A 16 -3.94 -0.25 2.07
CA ALA A 16 -3.31 0.26 0.86
C ALA A 16 -2.99 -0.86 -0.14
N ARG A 17 -2.45 -1.99 0.33
CA ARG A 17 -2.11 -3.13 -0.52
C ARG A 17 -3.35 -3.71 -1.21
N ARG A 18 -4.44 -3.88 -0.47
CA ARG A 18 -5.71 -4.38 -0.99
C ARG A 18 -6.35 -3.40 -1.98
N ALA A 19 -6.23 -2.10 -1.74
CA ALA A 19 -6.69 -1.08 -2.68
C ALA A 19 -5.97 -1.19 -4.04
N LEU A 20 -4.63 -1.30 -4.04
CA LEU A 20 -3.87 -1.48 -5.28
C LEU A 20 -4.18 -2.82 -5.97
N ALA A 21 -4.35 -3.89 -5.20
CA ALA A 21 -4.76 -5.18 -5.76
C ALA A 21 -6.17 -5.14 -6.38
N ALA A 22 -7.09 -4.37 -5.82
CA ALA A 22 -8.44 -4.20 -6.34
C ALA A 22 -8.44 -3.51 -7.72
N VAL A 23 -7.54 -2.56 -7.96
CA VAL A 23 -7.36 -1.94 -9.30
C VAL A 23 -7.02 -3.00 -10.34
N LEU A 24 -6.05 -3.87 -10.05
CA LEU A 24 -5.67 -4.96 -10.95
C LEU A 24 -6.81 -5.97 -11.13
N GLN A 25 -7.50 -6.31 -10.04
CA GLN A 25 -8.62 -7.25 -10.07
C GLN A 25 -9.80 -6.74 -10.91
N ASN A 26 -10.07 -5.43 -10.90
CA ASN A 26 -11.08 -4.82 -11.77
C ASN A 26 -10.76 -4.97 -13.27
N GLN A 27 -9.50 -5.23 -13.61
CA GLN A 27 -9.02 -5.49 -14.97
C GLN A 27 -8.94 -6.99 -15.29
N GLY A 28 -9.45 -7.86 -14.42
CA GLY A 28 -9.31 -9.31 -14.55
C GLY A 28 -7.90 -9.85 -14.23
N LEU A 29 -7.00 -9.01 -13.69
CA LEU A 29 -5.64 -9.41 -13.34
C LEU A 29 -5.59 -9.92 -11.90
N ARG A 30 -4.89 -11.04 -11.68
CA ARG A 30 -4.67 -11.62 -10.35
C ARG A 30 -3.19 -11.59 -9.98
N ALA A 31 -2.87 -10.94 -8.88
CA ALA A 31 -1.53 -11.00 -8.29
C ALA A 31 -1.19 -12.44 -7.85
N THR A 32 0.02 -12.90 -8.16
CA THR A 32 0.53 -14.22 -7.77
C THR A 32 1.58 -14.10 -6.67
N SER A 33 2.07 -15.23 -6.14
CA SER A 33 3.17 -15.23 -5.16
C SER A 33 4.50 -14.72 -5.73
N ARG A 34 4.68 -14.78 -7.06
CA ARG A 34 5.90 -14.28 -7.74
C ARG A 34 5.93 -12.75 -7.71
N GLY A 35 7.02 -12.18 -7.17
CA GLY A 35 7.21 -10.73 -7.06
C GLY A 35 6.49 -10.06 -5.88
N GLY A 36 5.65 -10.81 -5.16
CA GLY A 36 5.00 -10.37 -3.92
C GLY A 36 4.24 -9.04 -4.06
N HIS A 37 4.14 -8.30 -2.97
CA HIS A 37 3.41 -7.03 -2.94
C HIS A 37 4.07 -5.93 -3.78
N ARG A 38 5.36 -6.08 -4.09
CA ARG A 38 6.10 -5.17 -4.96
C ARG A 38 5.56 -5.22 -6.39
N ALA A 39 5.26 -6.42 -6.90
CA ALA A 39 4.70 -6.57 -8.24
C ALA A 39 3.35 -5.86 -8.41
N VAL A 40 2.50 -5.89 -7.37
CA VAL A 40 1.21 -5.15 -7.36
C VAL A 40 1.46 -3.64 -7.49
N TYR A 41 2.39 -3.12 -6.71
CA TYR A 41 2.76 -1.70 -6.75
C TYR A 41 3.33 -1.28 -8.11
N GLU A 42 4.30 -2.03 -8.64
CA GLU A 42 4.95 -1.71 -9.91
C GLU A 42 3.95 -1.77 -11.07
N ALA A 43 3.03 -2.74 -11.07
CA ALA A 43 1.98 -2.84 -12.09
C ALA A 43 1.02 -1.64 -12.04
N VAL A 44 0.50 -1.28 -10.86
CA VAL A 44 -0.39 -0.12 -10.74
C VAL A 44 0.34 1.19 -11.05
N GLN A 45 1.60 1.33 -10.63
CA GLN A 45 2.42 2.49 -10.97
C GLN A 45 2.62 2.61 -12.48
N ALA A 46 2.98 1.52 -13.17
CA ALA A 46 3.18 1.54 -14.61
C ALA A 46 1.91 1.92 -15.41
N GLN A 47 0.72 1.69 -14.85
CA GLN A 47 -0.55 2.04 -15.49
C GLN A 47 -0.99 3.48 -15.23
N LEU A 48 -0.67 4.03 -14.06
CA LEU A 48 -1.27 5.28 -13.55
C LEU A 48 -0.27 6.44 -13.39
N ASP A 49 1.02 6.17 -13.56
CA ASP A 49 2.09 7.15 -13.50
C ASP A 49 2.77 7.29 -14.87
N PRO A 50 2.82 8.50 -15.47
CA PRO A 50 2.22 9.76 -15.00
C PRO A 50 0.69 9.82 -15.14
N PRO A 51 -0.02 10.63 -14.31
CA PRO A 51 0.50 11.63 -13.39
C PRO A 51 0.50 11.24 -11.90
N LEU A 52 0.06 10.03 -11.53
CA LEU A 52 -0.28 9.70 -10.14
C LEU A 52 0.90 9.15 -9.29
N GLY A 53 2.13 9.16 -9.81
CA GLY A 53 3.29 8.59 -9.11
C GLY A 53 3.55 9.15 -7.72
N SER A 54 3.26 10.43 -7.48
CA SER A 54 3.42 11.04 -6.15
C SER A 54 2.54 10.41 -5.08
N ILE A 55 1.32 9.99 -5.44
CA ILE A 55 0.37 9.31 -4.55
C ILE A 55 0.79 7.86 -4.32
N LEU A 56 1.34 7.21 -5.35
CA LEU A 56 1.72 5.79 -5.30
C LEU A 56 3.03 5.54 -4.53
N ARG A 57 4.05 6.39 -4.71
CA ARG A 57 5.40 6.22 -4.13
C ARG A 57 5.43 5.90 -2.63
N PRO A 58 4.60 6.52 -1.75
CA PRO A 58 4.52 6.15 -0.34
C PRO A 58 4.36 4.66 -0.06
N PHE A 59 3.62 3.93 -0.90
CA PHE A 59 3.40 2.50 -0.71
C PHE A 59 4.69 1.69 -0.69
N ASN A 60 5.67 2.01 -1.55
CA ASN A 60 6.93 1.27 -1.60
C ASN A 60 7.76 1.47 -0.32
N ARG A 61 7.80 2.70 0.21
CA ARG A 61 8.41 2.98 1.53
C ARG A 61 7.69 2.20 2.62
N MET A 62 6.35 2.22 2.62
CA MET A 62 5.56 1.54 3.64
C MET A 62 5.77 0.02 3.62
N ARG A 63 5.90 -0.58 2.43
CA ARG A 63 6.22 -2.00 2.22
C ARG A 63 7.56 -2.37 2.84
N ALA A 64 8.60 -1.56 2.63
CA ALA A 64 9.92 -1.80 3.22
C ALA A 64 9.84 -1.78 4.75
N ARG A 65 9.19 -0.75 5.32
CA ARG A 65 8.99 -0.63 6.76
C ARG A 65 8.14 -1.77 7.34
N ARG A 66 7.09 -2.23 6.65
CA ARG A 66 6.29 -3.41 7.08
C ARG A 66 7.13 -4.68 7.12
N ASN A 67 8.06 -4.86 6.19
CA ASN A 67 8.99 -5.99 6.17
C ASN A 67 9.95 -5.95 7.36
N GLU A 68 10.52 -4.78 7.66
CA GLU A 68 11.38 -4.58 8.84
C GLU A 68 10.65 -4.89 10.15
N VAL A 69 9.38 -4.48 10.26
CA VAL A 69 8.54 -4.71 11.44
C VAL A 69 8.20 -6.19 11.61
N GLU A 70 7.92 -6.92 10.53
CA GLU A 70 7.56 -8.36 10.57
C GLU A 70 8.74 -9.26 10.94
N TYR A 71 9.91 -8.98 10.38
CA TYR A 71 11.12 -9.77 10.59
C TYR A 71 12.06 -9.10 11.57
N ARG A 72 11.51 -8.37 12.54
CA ARG A 72 12.26 -7.55 13.50
C ARG A 72 13.45 -8.32 14.07
N SER A 73 14.65 -7.85 13.74
CA SER A 73 15.84 -8.08 14.55
C SER A 73 15.85 -7.06 15.70
N SER A 74 16.66 -7.29 16.73
CA SER A 74 16.81 -6.37 17.88
C SER A 74 17.24 -4.94 17.50
N GLU A 75 17.69 -4.73 16.25
CA GLU A 75 18.19 -3.45 15.75
C GLU A 75 17.11 -2.60 15.06
N VAL A 76 15.94 -3.17 14.74
CA VAL A 76 14.86 -2.44 14.06
C VAL A 76 14.00 -1.71 15.10
N PRO A 77 13.87 -0.37 15.05
CA PRO A 77 13.00 0.36 15.95
C PRO A 77 11.54 -0.05 15.78
N SER A 78 10.82 -0.18 16.89
CA SER A 78 9.36 -0.36 16.89
C SER A 78 8.65 0.77 16.14
N VAL A 79 7.46 0.47 15.63
CA VAL A 79 6.65 1.49 14.97
C VAL A 79 6.18 2.51 16.01
N THR A 80 6.25 3.80 15.69
CA THR A 80 5.75 4.85 16.56
C THR A 80 4.32 5.28 16.20
N PRO A 81 3.53 5.80 17.15
CA PRO A 81 2.22 6.39 16.84
C PRO A 81 2.30 7.54 15.82
N GLU A 82 3.42 8.27 15.81
CA GLU A 82 3.69 9.35 14.87
C GLU A 82 3.90 8.82 13.45
N GLU A 83 4.63 7.71 13.27
CA GLU A 83 4.77 7.05 11.97
C GLU A 83 3.40 6.68 11.39
N VAL A 84 2.53 6.08 12.22
CA VAL A 84 1.16 5.73 11.83
C VAL A 84 0.38 6.99 11.43
N THR A 85 0.41 8.02 12.27
CA THR A 85 -0.30 9.29 12.02
C THR A 85 0.14 9.95 10.71
N ASN A 86 1.43 9.90 10.41
CA ASN A 86 2.01 10.47 9.19
C ASN A 86 1.67 9.65 7.93
N ASP A 87 1.40 8.36 8.05
CA ASP A 87 1.12 7.48 6.90
C ASP A 87 -0.35 7.27 6.60
N LEU A 88 -1.23 7.43 7.58
CA LEU A 88 -2.67 7.29 7.37
C LEU A 88 -3.22 8.17 6.24
N PRO A 89 -2.87 9.47 6.12
CA PRO A 89 -3.33 10.28 5.00
C PRO A 89 -2.86 9.75 3.64
N LYS A 90 -1.68 9.11 3.59
CA LYS A 90 -1.11 8.51 2.37
C LYS A 90 -1.86 7.24 2.01
N VAL A 91 -2.21 6.42 3.00
CA VAL A 91 -3.07 5.23 2.82
C VAL A 91 -4.45 5.64 2.32
N GLN A 92 -5.05 6.68 2.92
CA GLN A 92 -6.34 7.20 2.46
C GLN A 92 -6.26 7.66 1.00
N ALA A 93 -5.22 8.40 0.62
CA ALA A 93 -5.02 8.81 -0.76
C ALA A 93 -4.87 7.63 -1.75
N LEU A 94 -4.24 6.52 -1.33
CA LEU A 94 -4.15 5.29 -2.13
C LEU A 94 -5.51 4.59 -2.30
N VAL A 95 -6.33 4.57 -1.24
CA VAL A 95 -7.70 4.04 -1.29
C VAL A 95 -8.58 4.89 -2.21
N ASP A 96 -8.55 6.21 -2.05
CA ASP A 96 -9.31 7.15 -2.88
C ASP A 96 -8.88 7.06 -4.35
N LEU A 97 -7.58 6.89 -4.61
CA LEU A 97 -7.05 6.66 -5.95
C LEU A 97 -7.61 5.37 -6.55
N ALA A 98 -7.61 4.27 -5.79
CA ALA A 98 -8.13 2.99 -6.25
C ALA A 98 -9.64 3.08 -6.56
N GLU A 99 -10.41 3.71 -5.69
CA GLU A 99 -11.85 3.94 -5.89
C GLU A 99 -12.12 4.72 -7.19
N LYS A 100 -11.41 5.84 -7.38
CA LYS A 100 -11.52 6.65 -8.60
C LYS A 100 -11.07 5.89 -9.84
N ALA A 101 -9.97 5.15 -9.77
CA ALA A 101 -9.48 4.35 -10.89
C ALA A 101 -10.51 3.29 -11.30
N ILE A 102 -11.02 2.52 -10.32
CA ILE A 102 -12.02 1.47 -10.55
C ILE A 102 -13.30 2.04 -11.16
N ALA A 103 -13.78 3.19 -10.69
CA ALA A 103 -14.98 3.83 -11.21
C ALA A 103 -14.84 4.30 -12.68
N ASN A 104 -13.62 4.61 -13.12
CA ASN A 104 -13.35 5.12 -14.47
C ASN A 104 -12.76 4.07 -15.42
N MET A 105 -12.54 2.84 -14.97
CA MET A 105 -12.03 1.74 -15.78
C MET A 105 -13.18 0.87 -16.32
N LEU A 106 -13.03 0.38 -17.55
CA LEU A 106 -13.88 -0.69 -18.07
C LEU A 106 -13.76 -1.91 -17.17
N ARG A 107 -14.91 -2.48 -16.79
CA ARG A 107 -14.97 -3.75 -16.06
C ARG A 107 -14.81 -4.89 -17.06
N TYR A 108 -13.95 -5.84 -16.73
CA TYR A 108 -13.73 -7.07 -17.47
C TYR A 108 -14.25 -8.28 -16.70
#